data_AF-A0A943BGB1-F1
#
_entry.id   AF-A0A943BGB1-F1
#
_cell.length_a   1.000
_cell.length_b   1.000
_cell.length_c   1.000
_cell.angle_alpha   90.00
_cell.angle_beta   90.00
_cell.angle_gamma   90.00
#
_symmetry.space_group_name_H-M   'P 1'
#
loop_
_entity.id
_entity.type
_entity.pdbx_description
1 polymer ?
#
loop_
_entity_poly.entity_id
_entity_poly.type
_entity_poly.pdbx_seq_one_letter_code
_entity_poly.pdbx_strand_id
1 'polypeptide(L)' 'MKCTECGNEDIKEGDNFCIECGEKLKRKCKCWVLKKDNYDCGESSCPGYKILATRKKESSR' A
#
# COMPACT_ATOMS: atom_id res chain seq x y z
N MET A 1 -12.87 -10.86 -4.86
CA MET A 1 -12.10 -9.79 -5.54
C MET A 1 -11.00 -10.46 -6.33
N LYS A 2 -10.61 -9.96 -7.50
CA LYS A 2 -9.55 -10.58 -8.32
C LYS A 2 -8.42 -9.58 -8.56
N CYS A 3 -7.17 -10.00 -8.38
CA CYS A 3 -6.01 -9.19 -8.74
C CYS A 3 -5.95 -9.06 -10.26
N THR A 4 -5.83 -7.84 -10.76
CA THR A 4 -5.75 -7.57 -12.21
C THR A 4 -4.42 -8.00 -12.82
N GLU A 5 -3.36 -8.10 -12.02
CA GLU A 5 -2.01 -8.43 -12.49
C GLU A 5 -1.74 -9.94 -12.51
N CYS A 6 -2.02 -10.66 -11.41
CA CYS A 6 -1.72 -12.09 -11.31
C CYS A 6 -2.95 -13.00 -11.36
N GLY A 7 -4.15 -12.42 -11.29
CA GLY A 7 -5.39 -13.20 -11.29
C GLY A 7 -5.71 -13.90 -9.96
N ASN A 8 -4.96 -13.67 -8.88
CA ASN A 8 -5.30 -14.22 -7.56
C ASN A 8 -6.69 -13.78 -7.10
N GLU A 9 -7.45 -14.70 -6.49
CA GLU A 9 -8.83 -14.50 -6.03
C GLU A 9 -8.95 -14.54 -4.50
N ASP A 10 -7.91 -14.98 -3.78
CA ASP A 10 -7.85 -14.90 -2.31
C ASP A 10 -7.48 -13.48 -1.87
N ILE A 11 -8.44 -12.57 -2.04
CA ILE A 11 -8.31 -11.16 -1.71
C ILE A 11 -9.50 -10.73 -0.86
N LYS A 12 -9.20 -10.28 0.36
CA LYS A 12 -10.17 -9.83 1.35
C LYS A 12 -10.46 -8.34 1.19
N GLU A 13 -11.63 -7.92 1.66
CA GLU A 13 -12.03 -6.52 1.60
C GLU A 13 -11.06 -5.60 2.39
N GLY A 14 -10.33 -6.10 3.37
CA GLY A 14 -9.31 -5.33 4.10
C GLY A 14 -7.97 -5.20 3.39
N ASP A 15 -7.72 -5.96 2.32
CA ASP A 15 -6.39 -6.06 1.73
C ASP A 15 -6.06 -4.80 0.92
N ASN A 16 -4.85 -4.30 1.14
CA ASN A 16 -4.31 -3.14 0.42
C ASN A 16 -3.48 -3.57 -0.79
N PHE A 17 -2.84 -4.74 -0.71
CA PHE A 17 -1.95 -5.31 -1.72
C PHE A 17 -2.27 -6.79 -1.91
N CYS A 18 -2.03 -7.31 -3.10
CA CYS A 18 -2.19 -8.74 -3.38
C CYS A 18 -1.18 -9.54 -2.56
N ILE A 19 -1.64 -10.56 -1.85
CA ILE A 19 -0.77 -11.43 -1.05
C ILE A 19 0.18 -12.27 -1.92
N GLU A 20 -0.21 -12.57 -3.16
CA GLU A 20 0.57 -13.40 -4.08
C GLU A 20 1.64 -12.60 -4.83
N CYS A 21 1.26 -11.48 -5.46
CA CYS A 21 2.17 -10.72 -6.32
C CYS A 21 2.59 -9.34 -5.78
N GLY A 22 1.98 -8.87 -4.68
CA GLY A 22 2.27 -7.56 -4.10
C GLY A 22 1.64 -6.36 -4.82
N GLU A 23 0.84 -6.59 -5.87
CA GLU A 23 0.18 -5.51 -6.61
C GLU A 23 -0.73 -4.66 -5.71
N LYS A 24 -0.75 -3.35 -5.92
CA LYS A 24 -1.61 -2.45 -5.16
C LYS A 24 -3.07 -2.59 -5.61
N LEU A 25 -3.90 -3.07 -4.70
CA LEU A 25 -5.31 -3.35 -4.98
C LEU A 25 -6.22 -2.14 -4.81
N LYS A 26 -5.79 -1.18 -3.98
CA LYS A 26 -6.57 0.00 -3.63
C LYS A 26 -5.70 1.25 -3.65
N ARG A 27 -6.26 2.32 -4.23
CA ARG A 27 -5.59 3.62 -4.26
C ARG A 27 -5.34 4.16 -2.85
N LYS A 28 -6.36 4.14 -1.99
CA LYS A 28 -6.26 4.45 -0.56
C LYS A 28 -6.10 3.18 0.24
N CYS A 29 -5.13 3.16 1.15
CA CYS A 29 -4.82 2.02 1.98
C CYS A 29 -4.86 2.37 3.47
N LYS A 30 -5.10 1.35 4.28
CA LYS A 30 -4.84 1.41 5.72
C LYS A 30 -3.34 1.21 5.95
N CYS A 31 -2.60 2.30 6.09
CA CYS A 31 -1.17 2.26 6.27
C CYS A 31 -0.85 1.92 7.74
N TRP A 32 -0.51 0.66 7.98
CA TRP A 32 -0.14 0.16 9.31
C TRP A 32 1.15 0.80 9.85
N VAL A 33 2.09 1.17 8.96
CA VAL A 33 3.36 1.83 9.34
C VAL A 33 3.12 3.22 9.91
N LEU A 34 2.25 4.01 9.28
CA LEU A 34 1.93 5.38 9.70
C LEU A 34 0.71 5.45 10.61
N LYS A 35 0.04 4.32 10.86
CA LYS A 35 -1.25 4.23 11.56
C LYS A 35 -2.30 5.20 10.99
N LYS A 36 -2.31 5.35 9.66
CA LYS A 36 -3.26 6.22 8.94
C LYS A 36 -4.24 5.37 8.15
N ASP A 37 -5.52 5.63 8.35
CA ASP A 37 -6.60 5.10 7.52
C ASP A 37 -6.83 6.00 6.31
N ASN A 38 -7.41 5.43 5.23
CA ASN A 38 -7.73 6.16 4.00
C ASN A 38 -6.54 6.93 3.38
N TYR A 39 -5.34 6.39 3.51
CA TYR A 39 -4.11 7.06 3.11
C TYR A 39 -3.70 6.69 1.69
N ASP A 40 -3.49 7.67 0.81
CA ASP A 40 -2.88 7.45 -0.51
C ASP A 40 -1.38 7.74 -0.40
N CYS A 41 -0.57 6.68 -0.49
CA CYS A 41 0.89 6.79 -0.43
C CYS A 41 1.53 7.24 -1.75
N GLY A 42 0.78 7.33 -2.85
CA GLY A 42 1.31 7.67 -4.18
C GLY A 42 2.21 6.59 -4.80
N GLU A 43 2.71 5.65 -4.01
CA GLU A 43 3.56 4.55 -4.47
C GLU A 43 2.78 3.44 -5.19
N SER A 44 3.41 2.82 -6.19
CA SER A 44 2.91 1.64 -6.92
C SER A 44 3.05 0.35 -6.13
N SER A 45 3.98 0.28 -5.18
CA SER A 45 4.18 -0.86 -4.27
C SER A 45 4.22 -0.37 -2.81
N CYS A 46 4.07 -1.28 -1.85
CA CYS A 46 4.15 -0.91 -0.44
C CYS A 46 5.62 -0.64 -0.05
N PRO A 47 6.03 0.61 0.27
CA PRO A 47 7.41 0.91 0.68
C PRO A 47 7.75 0.36 2.08
N GLY A 48 6.76 -0.13 2.84
CA GLY A 48 6.92 -0.56 4.22
C GLY A 48 7.50 0.56 5.09
N TYR A 49 8.44 0.22 5.98
CA TYR A 49 9.10 1.19 6.85
C TYR A 49 9.98 2.22 6.11
N LYS A 50 10.35 1.98 4.85
CA LYS A 50 11.12 2.95 4.05
C LYS A 50 10.36 4.28 3.88
N ILE A 51 9.04 4.26 4.01
CA ILE A 51 8.18 5.46 3.96
C ILE A 51 8.51 6.48 5.06
N LEU A 52 9.05 6.04 6.20
CA LEU A 52 9.47 6.92 7.28
C LEU A 52 10.72 7.73 6.90
N ALA A 53 11.60 7.14 6.09
CA ALA A 53 12.83 7.77 5.63
C ALA A 53 12.59 8.75 4.46
N THR A 54 11.70 8.41 3.52
CA THR A 54 11.36 9.29 2.40
C THR A 54 10.63 10.54 2.86
N ARG A 55 9.69 10.42 3.80
CA ARG A 55 8.92 11.57 4.33
C ARG A 55 9.70 12.52 5.22
N LYS A 56 10.72 12.03 5.94
CA LYS A 56 11.62 12.91 6.72
C LYS A 56 12.32 13.94 5.84
N LYS A 57 12.52 13.64 4.55
CA LYS A 57 13.10 14.59 3.59
C LYS A 57 12.13 15.68 3.13
N GLU A 58 10.81 15.44 3.19
CA GLU A 58 9.81 16.45 2.82
C GLU A 58 9.54 17.46 3.94
N SER A 59 9.65 17.07 5.21
CA SER A 59 9.42 17.98 6.34
C SER A 59 10.60 18.92 6.63
N SER A 60 11.71 18.81 5.90
CA SER A 60 12.94 19.58 6.12
C SER A 60 13.28 20.49 4.94
N ARG A 61 12.32 20.74 4.04
CA ARG A 61 12.41 21.73 2.95
C ARG A 61 11.46 22.89 3.20
#